data_AF-A0A7V5XEM5-F1
#
_entry.id   AF-A0A7V5XEM5-F1
#
_cell.length_a   1.000
_cell.length_b   1.000
_cell.length_c   1.000
_cell.angle_alpha   90.00
_cell.angle_beta   90.00
_cell.angle_gamma   90.00
#
_symmetry.space_group_name_H-M   'P 1'
#
loop_
_entity.id
_entity.type
_entity.pdbx_description
1 polymer ?
#
loop_
_entity_poly.entity_id
_entity_poly.type
_entity_poly.pdbx_seq_one_letter_code
_entity_poly.pdbx_strand_id
1 'polypeptide(L)'
;MIQLISARDEDTFVDIARAYGLGYDELVQANPDVDPWLPGAGTTVILPTRHVLPEAPRRGIVLNVATKRLFYYPPVGDGEPTVVETYPIGIGREGWSTPTGETTVVSKARDPVWFVPASIRQEHAEAGDPLPAQVPPGP
;
A
#
# COMPACT_ATOMS: atom_id res chain seq x y z
N MET A 1 20.30 4.08 -10.74
CA MET A 1 20.93 4.17 -9.44
C MET A 1 20.04 3.44 -8.46
N ILE A 2 20.62 2.49 -7.73
CA ILE A 2 20.02 1.89 -6.54
C ILE A 2 20.21 2.92 -5.42
N GLN A 3 19.18 3.15 -4.62
CA GLN A 3 19.24 4.07 -3.50
C GLN A 3 19.52 3.28 -2.22
N LEU A 4 20.44 3.78 -1.41
CA LEU A 4 20.85 3.18 -0.14
C LEU A 4 20.69 4.21 0.97
N ILE A 5 20.32 3.75 2.16
CA ILE A 5 20.35 4.55 3.38
C ILE A 5 21.07 3.79 4.48
N SER A 6 21.52 4.53 5.49
CA SER A 6 21.97 3.95 6.76
C SER A 6 20.82 4.06 7.75
N ALA A 7 20.39 2.93 8.32
CA ALA A 7 19.38 2.90 9.36
C ALA A 7 19.89 3.57 10.65
N ARG A 8 18.95 4.14 11.41
CA ARG A 8 19.13 4.62 12.78
C ARG A 8 18.68 3.54 13.77
N ASP A 9 19.04 3.69 15.04
CA ASP A 9 18.72 2.69 16.08
C ASP A 9 17.21 2.44 16.25
N GLU A 10 16.40 3.46 16.01
CA GLU A 10 14.93 3.42 16.19
C GLU A 10 14.16 3.19 14.90
N ASP A 11 14.83 3.10 13.75
CA ASP A 11 14.15 2.91 12.47
C ASP A 11 13.56 1.50 12.40
N THR A 12 12.31 1.38 11.98
CA THR A 12 11.75 0.12 11.49
C THR A 12 11.55 0.16 9.97
N PHE A 13 11.38 -0.99 9.33
CA PHE A 13 11.01 -1.02 7.91
C PHE A 13 9.66 -0.36 7.66
N VAL A 14 8.74 -0.33 8.62
CA VAL A 14 7.46 0.40 8.47
C VAL A 14 7.71 1.91 8.42
N ASP A 15 8.60 2.42 9.26
CA ASP A 15 8.95 3.85 9.29
C ASP A 15 9.71 4.26 8.03
N ILE A 16 10.69 3.46 7.60
CA ILE A 16 11.43 3.66 6.35
C ILE A 16 10.46 3.59 5.17
N ALA A 17 9.58 2.59 5.11
CA ALA A 17 8.60 2.43 4.05
C ALA A 17 7.73 3.69 3.92
N ARG A 18 7.23 4.19 5.05
CA ARG A 18 6.42 5.42 5.09
C ARG A 18 7.20 6.66 4.64
N ALA A 19 8.45 6.80 5.08
CA ALA A 19 9.29 7.96 4.76
C ALA A 19 9.65 8.04 3.26
N TYR A 20 9.78 6.88 2.59
CA TYR A 20 10.23 6.80 1.19
C TYR A 20 9.15 6.37 0.20
N GLY A 21 7.89 6.21 0.63
CA GLY A 21 6.79 5.81 -0.26
C GLY A 21 6.91 4.37 -0.78
N LEU A 22 7.43 3.48 0.04
CA LEU A 22 7.65 2.06 -0.26
C LEU A 22 6.64 1.17 0.49
N GLY A 23 6.46 -0.05 -0.01
CA GLY A 23 5.71 -1.09 0.70
C GLY A 23 6.61 -1.82 1.70
N TYR A 24 6.04 -2.27 2.82
CA TYR A 24 6.75 -3.10 3.80
C TYR A 24 7.37 -4.35 3.13
N ASP A 25 6.58 -5.08 2.34
CA ASP A 25 7.04 -6.29 1.65
C ASP A 25 8.15 -6.00 0.64
N GLU A 26 8.14 -4.82 0.00
CA GLU A 26 9.18 -4.43 -0.95
C GLU A 26 10.54 -4.28 -0.24
N LEU A 27 10.55 -3.69 0.96
CA LEU A 27 11.76 -3.56 1.76
C LEU A 27 12.24 -4.91 2.28
N VAL A 28 11.34 -5.76 2.79
CA VAL A 28 11.67 -7.12 3.25
C VAL A 28 12.27 -7.94 2.12
N GLN A 29 11.68 -7.90 0.92
CA GLN A 29 12.20 -8.64 -0.23
C GLN A 29 13.55 -8.11 -0.73
N ALA A 30 13.75 -6.80 -0.69
CA ALA A 30 15.02 -6.19 -1.10
C ALA A 30 16.16 -6.40 -0.09
N ASN A 31 15.83 -6.69 1.18
CA ASN A 31 16.77 -6.78 2.30
C ASN A 31 16.51 -8.05 3.15
N PRO A 32 16.68 -9.26 2.59
CA PRO A 32 16.29 -10.51 3.28
C PRO A 32 17.09 -10.82 4.55
N ASP A 33 18.28 -10.22 4.70
CA ASP A 33 19.18 -10.47 5.83
C ASP A 33 19.09 -9.38 6.93
N VAL A 34 18.18 -8.42 6.78
CA VAL A 34 18.00 -7.31 7.73
C VAL A 34 16.73 -7.54 8.55
N ASP A 35 16.83 -7.43 9.87
CA ASP A 35 15.66 -7.49 10.75
C ASP A 35 14.72 -6.29 10.45
N PRO A 36 13.45 -6.53 10.05
CA PRO A 36 12.53 -5.45 9.70
C PRO A 36 12.09 -4.58 10.88
N TRP A 37 12.17 -5.09 12.11
CA TRP A 37 11.73 -4.41 13.33
C TRP A 37 12.88 -3.75 14.07
N LEU A 38 14.10 -4.25 13.89
CA LEU A 38 15.31 -3.65 14.46
C LEU A 38 16.50 -3.82 13.50
N PRO A 39 16.55 -3.05 12.39
CA PRO A 39 17.66 -3.06 11.45
C PRO A 39 19.01 -2.77 12.14
N GLY A 40 19.00 -1.96 13.20
CA GLY A 40 20.18 -1.50 13.95
C GLY A 40 20.89 -0.32 13.29
N ALA A 41 21.45 0.59 14.10
CA ALA A 41 22.16 1.75 13.55
C ALA A 41 23.34 1.36 12.66
N GLY A 42 23.50 2.08 11.56
CA GLY A 42 24.59 1.86 10.61
C GLY A 42 24.30 0.77 9.56
N THR A 43 23.23 -0.02 9.74
CA THR A 43 22.84 -1.04 8.78
C THR A 43 22.45 -0.39 7.45
N THR A 44 23.04 -0.89 6.37
CA THR A 44 22.73 -0.41 5.02
C THR A 44 21.43 -1.03 4.56
N VAL A 45 20.42 -0.20 4.27
CA VAL A 45 19.13 -0.63 3.75
C VAL A 45 19.01 -0.21 2.28
N ILE A 46 18.67 -1.17 1.44
CA ILE A 46 18.38 -0.98 0.01
C ILE A 46 16.95 -0.48 -0.14
N LEU A 47 16.79 0.64 -0.85
CA LEU A 47 15.50 1.20 -1.18
C LEU A 47 15.11 0.85 -2.64
N PRO A 48 14.11 -0.03 -2.87
CA PRO A 48 13.67 -0.42 -4.21
C PRO A 48 12.78 0.66 -4.87
N THR A 49 13.32 1.86 -5.10
CA THR A 49 12.60 3.03 -5.65
C THR A 49 12.42 3.00 -7.17
N ARG A 50 12.67 1.84 -7.80
CA ARG A 50 12.54 1.62 -9.24
C ARG A 50 11.45 0.62 -9.50
N HIS A 51 10.45 1.03 -10.29
CA HIS A 51 9.29 0.21 -10.60
C HIS A 51 9.23 -0.06 -12.10
N VAL A 52 8.89 -1.30 -12.45
CA VAL A 52 8.51 -1.66 -13.81
C VAL A 52 7.05 -1.26 -13.98
N LEU A 53 6.75 -0.49 -15.03
CA LEU A 53 5.38 -0.10 -15.31
C LEU A 53 4.58 -1.32 -15.78
N PRO A 54 3.34 -1.50 -15.28
CA PRO A 54 2.50 -2.61 -15.71
C PRO A 54 2.14 -2.50 -17.18
N GLU A 55 1.95 -3.65 -17.83
CA GLU A 55 1.43 -3.74 -19.19
C GLU A 55 -0.10 -3.51 -19.18
N ALA A 56 -0.49 -2.24 -19.06
CA ALA A 56 -1.88 -1.80 -19.01
C ALA A 56 -2.01 -0.40 -19.65
N PRO A 57 -3.23 0.03 -20.02
CA PRO A 57 -3.46 1.40 -20.48
C PRO A 57 -2.94 2.43 -19.45
N ARG A 58 -2.09 3.35 -19.91
CA ARG A 58 -1.50 4.41 -19.08
C ARG A 58 -2.48 5.57 -18.87
N ARG A 59 -3.64 5.27 -18.29
CA ARG A 59 -4.74 6.21 -18.06
C ARG A 59 -5.45 5.90 -16.75
N GLY A 60 -5.65 6.93 -15.92
CA GLY A 60 -6.37 6.76 -14.66
C GLY A 60 -5.57 5.90 -13.67
N ILE A 61 -6.23 4.97 -12.99
CA ILE A 61 -5.64 4.14 -11.94
C ILE A 61 -5.41 2.73 -12.45
N VAL A 62 -4.19 2.22 -12.28
CA VAL A 62 -3.84 0.81 -12.50
C VAL A 62 -3.35 0.23 -11.18
N LEU A 63 -3.99 -0.84 -10.71
CA LEU A 63 -3.58 -1.58 -9.51
C LEU A 63 -2.82 -2.83 -9.92
N ASN A 64 -1.57 -2.97 -9.48
CA ASN A 64 -0.82 -4.22 -9.59
C ASN A 64 -0.81 -4.91 -8.23
N VAL A 65 -1.67 -5.93 -8.09
CA VAL A 65 -1.83 -6.71 -6.86
C VAL A 65 -0.56 -7.49 -6.53
N ALA A 66 0.16 -8.00 -7.53
CA ALA A 66 1.38 -8.79 -7.33
C ALA A 66 2.53 -7.97 -6.73
N THR A 67 2.66 -6.72 -7.14
CA THR A 67 3.65 -5.78 -6.59
C THR A 67 3.08 -4.89 -5.49
N LYS A 68 1.83 -5.11 -5.07
CA LYS A 68 1.10 -4.29 -4.09
C LYS A 68 1.27 -2.79 -4.32
N ARG A 69 1.07 -2.36 -5.56
CA ARG A 69 1.36 -0.98 -5.98
C ARG A 69 0.28 -0.40 -6.89
N LEU A 70 -0.08 0.84 -6.63
CA LEU A 70 -0.94 1.67 -7.46
C LEU A 70 -0.08 2.52 -8.40
N PHE A 71 -0.53 2.63 -9.65
CA PHE A 71 0.00 3.57 -10.64
C PHE A 71 -1.13 4.51 -11.08
N TYR A 72 -0.96 5.80 -10.86
CA TYR A 72 -1.90 6.83 -11.28
C TYR A 72 -1.30 7.64 -12.43
N TYR A 73 -2.01 7.65 -13.55
CA TYR A 73 -1.71 8.42 -14.74
C TYR A 73 -2.69 9.61 -14.79
N PRO A 74 -2.31 10.78 -14.25
CA PRO A 74 -3.17 11.96 -14.29
C PRO A 74 -3.42 12.39 -15.74
N PRO A 75 -4.59 13.02 -16.02
CA PRO A 75 -4.79 13.69 -17.30
C PRO A 75 -3.69 14.75 -17.50
N VAL A 76 -3.07 14.77 -18.68
CA VAL A 76 -2.05 15.75 -19.05
C VAL A 76 -2.60 16.72 -20.09
N GLY A 77 -2.21 17.99 -19.98
CA GLY A 77 -2.56 19.01 -20.98
C GLY A 77 -1.77 18.86 -22.29
N ASP A 78 -2.20 19.57 -23.32
CA ASP A 78 -1.52 19.57 -24.61
C ASP A 78 -0.07 20.05 -24.48
N GLY A 79 0.88 19.19 -24.88
CA GLY A 79 2.32 19.47 -24.81
C GLY A 79 2.97 19.26 -23.44
N GLU A 80 2.22 18.82 -22.42
CA GLU A 80 2.78 18.48 -21.12
C GLU A 80 3.40 17.07 -21.11
N PRO A 81 4.48 16.85 -20.34
CA PRO A 81 5.06 15.53 -20.21
C PRO A 81 4.10 14.59 -19.47
N THR A 82 3.97 13.36 -19.97
CA THR A 82 3.29 12.31 -19.23
C THR A 82 4.03 12.01 -17.93
N VAL A 83 3.33 12.12 -16.81
CA VAL A 83 3.81 11.72 -15.50
C VAL A 83 3.05 10.49 -15.01
N VAL A 84 3.69 9.72 -14.12
CA VAL A 84 3.05 8.62 -13.40
C VAL A 84 3.38 8.77 -11.93
N GLU A 85 2.35 8.76 -11.10
CA GLU A 85 2.47 8.71 -9.66
C GLU A 85 2.32 7.26 -9.21
N THR A 86 3.06 6.86 -8.18
CA THR A 86 2.97 5.50 -7.66
C THR A 86 2.91 5.48 -6.14
N TYR A 87 2.06 4.59 -5.62
CA TYR A 87 1.78 4.49 -4.20
C TYR A 87 1.75 3.02 -3.78
N PRO A 88 2.40 2.64 -2.67
CA PRO A 88 2.24 1.31 -2.09
C PRO A 88 0.81 1.14 -1.59
N ILE A 89 0.25 -0.06 -1.70
CA ILE A 89 -1.12 -0.37 -1.24
C ILE A 89 -1.13 -1.60 -0.34
N GLY A 90 -2.09 -1.63 0.58
CA GLY A 90 -2.51 -2.87 1.25
C GLY A 90 -3.57 -3.59 0.41
N ILE A 91 -3.61 -4.91 0.50
CA ILE A 91 -4.67 -5.74 -0.09
C ILE A 91 -5.36 -6.55 1.01
N GLY A 92 -6.52 -7.12 0.70
CA GLY A 92 -7.31 -7.91 1.63
C GLY A 92 -6.55 -9.12 2.19
N ARG A 93 -7.05 -9.66 3.31
CA ARG A 93 -6.51 -10.88 3.93
C ARG A 93 -6.53 -12.06 2.95
N GLU A 94 -5.62 -12.99 3.13
CA GLU A 94 -5.58 -14.24 2.36
C GLU A 94 -6.96 -14.94 2.39
N GLY A 95 -7.45 -15.36 1.22
CA GLY A 95 -8.83 -15.85 1.05
C GLY A 95 -9.87 -14.79 0.68
N TRP A 96 -9.53 -13.50 0.70
CA TRP A 96 -10.36 -12.37 0.27
C TRP A 96 -9.68 -11.63 -0.88
N SER A 97 -9.59 -12.31 -2.03
CA SER A 97 -8.86 -11.81 -3.20
C SER A 97 -9.45 -10.48 -3.70
N THR A 98 -8.57 -9.51 -3.97
CA THR A 98 -8.93 -8.30 -4.71
C THR A 98 -9.36 -8.71 -6.12
N PRO A 99 -10.60 -8.42 -6.56
CA PRO A 99 -11.06 -8.78 -7.89
C PRO A 99 -10.21 -8.11 -8.96
N THR A 100 -9.89 -8.85 -10.03
CA THR A 100 -9.16 -8.33 -11.20
C THR A 100 -10.14 -7.97 -12.30
N GLY A 101 -9.95 -6.83 -12.96
CA GLY A 101 -10.78 -6.39 -14.08
C GLY A 101 -10.83 -4.88 -14.18
N GLU A 102 -11.68 -4.39 -15.07
CA GLU A 102 -11.94 -2.95 -15.23
C GLU A 102 -13.06 -2.51 -14.27
N THR A 103 -12.83 -1.38 -13.60
CA THR A 103 -13.82 -0.73 -12.75
C THR A 103 -13.63 0.78 -12.80
N THR A 104 -14.56 1.54 -12.24
CA THR A 104 -14.49 3.00 -12.19
C THR A 104 -14.79 3.52 -10.79
N VAL A 105 -14.13 4.63 -10.43
CA VAL A 105 -14.42 5.34 -9.19
C VAL A 105 -15.72 6.13 -9.39
N VAL A 106 -16.78 5.74 -8.70
CA VAL A 106 -18.10 6.39 -8.79
C VAL A 106 -18.32 7.48 -7.74
N SER A 107 -17.62 7.39 -6.61
CA SER A 107 -17.72 8.36 -5.52
C SER A 107 -16.47 8.31 -4.65
N LYS A 108 -16.24 9.40 -3.92
CA LYS A 108 -15.19 9.52 -2.90
C LYS A 108 -15.81 10.19 -1.68
N ALA A 109 -15.64 9.57 -0.52
CA ALA A 109 -16.04 10.15 0.76
C ALA A 109 -14.79 10.55 1.54
N ARG A 110 -14.84 11.73 2.18
CA ARG A 110 -13.88 12.12 3.21
C ARG A 110 -14.40 11.61 4.54
N ASP A 111 -13.52 11.01 5.35
CA ASP A 111 -13.84 10.49 6.68
C ASP A 111 -15.11 9.59 6.66
N PRO A 112 -15.07 8.43 5.95
CA PRO A 112 -16.26 7.60 5.77
C PRO A 112 -16.61 6.80 7.04
N VAL A 113 -17.91 6.55 7.24
CA VAL A 113 -18.38 5.54 8.20
C VAL A 113 -18.08 4.16 7.65
N TRP A 114 -17.49 3.28 8.47
CA TRP A 114 -17.35 1.87 8.12
C TRP A 114 -18.62 1.11 8.50
N PHE A 115 -19.36 0.67 7.48
CA PHE A 115 -20.49 -0.23 7.62
C PHE A 115 -19.99 -1.66 7.72
N VAL A 116 -19.95 -2.19 8.94
CA VAL A 116 -19.38 -3.52 9.21
C VAL A 116 -20.29 -4.58 8.58
N PRO A 117 -19.79 -5.45 7.67
CA PRO A 117 -20.60 -6.51 7.07
C PRO A 117 -21.17 -7.46 8.13
N ALA A 118 -22.35 -8.03 7.87
CA ALA A 118 -23.00 -8.95 8.81
C ALA A 118 -22.11 -10.16 9.15
N SER A 119 -21.38 -10.69 8.16
CA SER A 119 -20.43 -11.79 8.34
C SER A 119 -19.29 -11.42 9.30
N ILE A 120 -18.72 -10.22 9.17
CA ILE A 120 -17.65 -9.74 10.05
C ILE A 120 -18.16 -9.54 11.48
N ARG A 121 -19.37 -9.00 11.65
CA ARG A 121 -19.97 -8.88 13.01
C ARG A 121 -20.19 -10.24 13.66
N GLN A 122 -20.61 -11.23 12.89
CA GLN A 122 -20.79 -12.59 13.40
C GLN A 122 -19.45 -13.20 13.82
N GLU A 123 -18.43 -13.14 12.96
CA GLU A 123 -17.06 -13.62 13.23
C GLU A 123 -16.52 -13.02 14.54
N HIS A 124 -16.67 -11.71 14.72
CA HIS A 124 -16.24 -10.97 15.91
C HIS A 124 -17.05 -11.32 17.18
N ALA A 125 -18.36 -11.50 17.05
CA ALA A 125 -19.21 -11.91 18.17
C ALA A 125 -18.87 -13.33 18.66
N GLU A 126 -18.57 -14.26 17.74
CA GLU A 126 -18.12 -15.62 18.06
C GLU A 126 -16.74 -15.63 18.74
N ALA A 127 -15.87 -14.68 18.39
CA ALA A 127 -14.55 -14.48 19.01
C ALA A 127 -14.60 -13.76 20.37
N GLY A 128 -15.78 -13.30 20.83
CA GLY A 128 -15.95 -12.60 22.10
C GLY A 128 -15.62 -11.11 22.09
N ASP A 129 -15.44 -10.50 20.90
CA ASP A 129 -15.18 -9.07 20.71
C ASP A 129 -16.19 -8.46 19.71
N PRO A 130 -17.46 -8.28 20.10
CA PRO A 130 -18.53 -7.91 19.19
C PRO A 130 -18.37 -6.49 18.64
N LEU A 131 -18.49 -6.35 17.31
CA LEU A 131 -18.42 -5.06 16.61
C LEU A 131 -19.80 -4.39 16.43
N PRO A 132 -19.89 -3.05 16.46
CA PRO A 132 -21.10 -2.33 16.11
C PRO A 132 -21.43 -2.45 14.61
N ALA A 133 -22.67 -2.12 14.22
CA ALA A 133 -23.07 -2.09 12.81
C ALA A 133 -22.39 -0.98 12.00
N GLN A 134 -21.99 0.09 12.67
CA GLN A 134 -21.35 1.26 12.08
C GLN A 134 -20.21 1.69 13.01
N VAL A 135 -19.02 1.84 12.43
CA VAL A 135 -17.88 2.48 13.11
C VAL A 135 -17.75 3.89 12.52
N PRO A 136 -17.89 4.95 13.33
CA PRO A 136 -17.75 6.32 12.85
C PRO A 136 -16.31 6.61 12.41
N PRO A 137 -16.07 7.71 11.68
CA PRO A 137 -14.73 8.09 11.26
C PRO A 137 -13.79 8.30 12.46
N GLY A 138 -12.51 7.95 12.30
CA GLY A 138 -11.48 8.01 13.33
C GLY A 138 -10.22 8.80 12.90
N PRO A 139 -9.28 9.02 13.85
CA PRO A 139 -8.03 9.78 13.64
C PRO A 139 -6.92 9.01 12.92
#